data_AF-A0A378FPL3-F1
#
_entry.id   AF-A0A378FPL3-F1
#
_cell.length_a   1.000
_cell.length_b   1.000
_cell.length_c   1.000
_cell.angle_alpha   90.00
_cell.angle_beta   90.00
_cell.angle_gamma   90.00
#
_symmetry.space_group_name_H-M   'P 1'
#
loop_
_entity.id
_entity.type
_entity.pdbx_description
1 polymer ?
#
loop_
_entity_poly.entity_id
_entity_poly.type
_entity_poly.pdbx_seq_one_letter_code
_entity_poly.pdbx_strand_id
1 'polypeptide(L)' 'MLAHVAAGQLHAYYEAHMNSWDALAGMLLIEEAGGTCNAFLANAGLRRGNLVLAGCASVQPRLAALLAK' A
#
# COMPACT_ATOMS: atom_id res chain seq x y z
N MET A 1 2.20 6.15 7.84
CA MET A 1 3.33 5.40 7.26
C MET A 1 3.41 5.53 5.74
N LEU A 2 2.31 5.51 4.99
CA LEU A 2 2.32 5.59 3.52
C LEU A 2 3.06 6.80 2.92
N ALA A 3 2.93 7.99 3.51
CA ALA A 3 3.67 9.18 3.05
C ALA A 3 5.19 9.02 3.17
N HIS A 4 5.68 8.26 4.16
CA HIS A 4 7.11 7.97 4.31
C HIS A 4 7.60 6.97 3.25
N VAL A 5 6.72 6.10 2.76
CA VAL A 5 7.02 5.25 1.58
C VAL A 5 7.15 6.11 0.33
N ALA A 6 6.20 7.03 0.09
CA ALA A 6 6.26 7.95 -1.04
C ALA A 6 7.52 8.86 -0.99
N ALA A 7 7.93 9.29 0.20
CA ALA A 7 9.13 10.10 0.41
C ALA A 7 10.45 9.28 0.38
N GLY A 8 10.40 7.96 0.18
CA GLY A 8 11.58 7.10 0.15
C GLY A 8 12.25 6.84 1.51
N GLN A 9 11.59 7.22 2.61
CA GLN A 9 12.07 6.97 3.98
C GLN A 9 11.80 5.52 4.43
N LEU A 10 10.79 4.88 3.85
CA LEU A 10 10.45 3.47 4.03
C LEU A 10 10.37 2.78 2.66
N HIS A 11 10.91 1.56 2.53
CA HIS A 11 10.87 0.84 1.24
C HIS A 11 9.50 0.22 0.92
N ALA A 12 8.76 -0.21 1.95
CA ALA A 12 7.43 -0.80 1.82
C ALA A 12 6.68 -0.72 3.16
N TYR A 13 5.36 -0.86 3.09
CA TYR A 13 4.46 -0.86 4.23
C TYR A 13 3.35 -1.90 4.02
N TYR A 14 2.99 -2.59 5.10
CA TYR A 14 1.90 -3.55 5.17
C TYR A 14 1.03 -3.24 6.39
N GLU A 15 -0.28 -3.25 6.19
CA GLU A 15 -1.28 -3.22 7.26
C GLU A 15 -2.39 -4.22 6.92
N ALA A 16 -2.74 -5.09 7.87
CA ALA A 16 -3.73 -6.14 7.61
C ALA A 16 -5.12 -5.58 7.29
N HIS A 17 -5.46 -4.41 7.84
CA HIS A 17 -6.70 -3.70 7.54
C HIS A 17 -6.54 -2.19 7.78
N MET A 18 -6.98 -1.39 6.82
CA MET A 18 -7.03 0.06 6.91
C MET A 18 -8.30 0.58 6.23
N ASN A 19 -8.91 1.63 6.80
CA ASN A 19 -10.04 2.29 6.17
C ASN A 19 -9.59 3.11 4.95
N SER A 20 -10.51 3.30 4.01
CA SER A 20 -10.23 3.97 2.73
C SER A 20 -9.77 5.42 2.88
N TRP A 21 -10.30 6.15 3.86
CA TRP A 21 -9.88 7.53 4.13
C TRP A 21 -8.44 7.64 4.64
N ASP A 22 -7.90 6.60 5.28
CA ASP A 22 -6.51 6.56 5.74
C ASP A 22 -5.55 6.08 4.64
N ALA A 23 -6.03 5.20 3.74
CA ALA A 23 -5.20 4.54 2.74
C ALA A 23 -5.08 5.32 1.42
N LEU A 24 -6.20 5.80 0.87
CA LEU A 24 -6.28 6.19 -0.56
C LEU A 24 -5.38 7.38 -0.91
N ALA A 25 -5.33 8.41 -0.07
CA ALA A 25 -4.46 9.56 -0.30
C ALA A 25 -2.98 9.16 -0.28
N GLY A 26 -2.60 8.28 0.66
CA GLY A 26 -1.23 7.77 0.75
C GLY A 26 -0.83 6.88 -0.42
N MET A 27 -1.76 6.06 -0.92
CA MET A 27 -1.54 5.21 -2.10
C MET A 27 -1.32 6.03 -3.36
N LEU A 28 -2.11 7.10 -3.57
CA LEU A 28 -1.91 8.01 -4.69
C LEU A 28 -0.51 8.65 -4.65
N LEU A 29 -0.08 9.13 -3.48
CA LEU A 29 1.28 9.69 -3.33
C LEU A 29 2.37 8.67 -3.68
N ILE A 30 2.19 7.40 -3.33
CA ILE A 30 3.16 6.33 -3.62
C ILE A 30 3.19 6.06 -5.14
N GLU A 31 2.03 5.97 -5.79
CA GLU A 31 1.95 5.75 -7.24
C GLU A 31 2.60 6.89 -8.04
N GLU A 32 2.33 8.14 -7.66
CA GLU A 32 2.96 9.33 -8.30
C GLU A 32 4.47 9.43 -8.04
N ALA A 33 4.95 8.87 -6.93
CA ALA A 33 6.38 8.73 -6.64
C ALA A 33 7.05 7.55 -7.38
N GLY A 34 6.32 6.81 -8.22
CA GLY A 34 6.82 5.64 -8.96
C GLY A 34 6.81 4.34 -8.17
N GLY A 35 6.11 4.30 -7.03
CA GLY A 35 5.85 3.10 -6.24
C GLY A 35 4.68 2.28 -6.78
N THR A 36 4.33 1.22 -6.05
CA THR A 36 3.22 0.33 -6.38
C THR A 36 2.40 -0.02 -5.15
N CYS A 37 1.10 -0.20 -5.37
CA CYS A 37 0.10 -0.52 -4.35
C CYS A 37 -0.66 -1.79 -4.75
N ASN A 38 -1.21 -2.50 -3.76
CA ASN A 38 -2.13 -3.60 -4.01
C ASN A 38 -3.49 -3.09 -4.52
N ALA A 39 -4.33 -4.02 -4.98
CA ALA A 39 -5.72 -3.74 -5.40
C ALA A 39 -6.64 -3.42 -4.20
N PHE A 40 -6.35 -2.36 -3.45
CA PHE A 40 -7.03 -1.98 -2.21
C PHE A 40 -8.55 -1.82 -2.39
N LEU A 41 -9.00 -1.31 -3.53
CA LEU A 41 -10.42 -1.09 -3.81
C LEU A 41 -11.23 -2.38 -4.10
N ALA A 42 -10.56 -3.54 -4.25
CA ALA A 42 -11.24 -4.82 -4.39
C ALA A 42 -12.13 -5.14 -3.16
N ASN A 43 -13.09 -6.06 -3.32
CA ASN A 43 -13.94 -6.57 -2.23
C ASN A 43 -14.67 -5.49 -1.40
N ALA A 44 -15.10 -4.40 -2.05
CA ALA A 44 -15.72 -3.24 -1.41
C ALA A 44 -14.79 -2.46 -0.46
N GLY A 45 -13.49 -2.44 -0.77
CA GLY A 45 -12.46 -1.75 0.04
C GLY A 45 -12.72 -0.26 0.27
N LEU A 46 -13.45 0.41 -0.64
CA LEU A 46 -13.88 1.79 -0.43
C LEU A 46 -14.77 1.95 0.81
N ARG A 47 -15.69 1.02 1.06
CA ARG A 47 -16.69 1.10 2.14
C ARG A 47 -16.30 0.32 3.40
N ARG A 48 -15.54 -0.75 3.24
CA ARG A 48 -15.20 -1.69 4.33
C ARG A 48 -13.74 -1.61 4.78
N GLY A 49 -12.93 -0.79 4.11
CA GLY A 49 -11.48 -0.87 4.22
C GLY A 49 -10.95 -2.17 3.60
N ASN A 50 -9.63 -2.25 3.51
CA ASN A 50 -8.96 -3.43 3.00
C ASN A 50 -7.52 -3.51 3.56
N LEU A 51 -6.87 -4.63 3.29
CA LEU A 51 -5.42 -4.80 3.39
C LEU A 51 -4.71 -3.69 2.60
N VAL A 52 -3.68 -3.12 3.21
CA VAL A 52 -2.76 -2.19 2.55
C VAL A 52 -1.42 -2.88 2.35
N LEU A 53 -0.96 -2.91 1.11
CA LEU A 53 0.38 -3.36 0.77
C LEU A 53 0.94 -2.45 -0.32
N ALA A 54 1.85 -1.57 0.07
CA ALA A 54 2.44 -0.57 -0.81
C ALA A 54 3.96 -0.47 -0.61
N GLY A 55 4.69 -0.05 -1.63
CA GLY A 55 6.14 0.06 -1.56
C GLY A 55 6.76 0.55 -2.86
N CYS A 56 8.08 0.69 -2.88
CA CYS A 56 8.78 0.90 -4.13
C CYS A 56 8.65 -0.35 -5.03
N ALA A 57 8.72 -0.15 -6.34
CA ALA A 57 8.43 -1.18 -7.35
C ALA A 57 9.26 -2.47 -7.18
N SER A 58 10.48 -2.40 -6.63
CA SER A 58 11.35 -3.55 -6.41
C SER A 58 11.14 -4.29 -5.08
N VAL A 59 10.57 -3.64 -4.06
CA VAL A 59 10.45 -4.21 -2.70
C VAL A 59 9.05 -4.70 -2.40
N GLN A 60 8.01 -4.02 -2.87
CA GLN A 60 6.62 -4.44 -2.63
C GLN A 60 6.35 -5.90 -3.07
N PRO A 61 6.82 -6.38 -4.25
CA PRO A 61 6.58 -7.77 -4.66
C PRO A 61 7.29 -8.79 -3.76
N ARG A 62 8.48 -8.44 -3.24
CA ARG A 62 9.22 -9.27 -2.30
C ARG A 62 8.50 -9.38 -0.97
N LEU A 63 7.92 -8.27 -0.49
CA LEU A 63 7.10 -8.26 0.70
C LEU A 63 5.82 -9.07 0.50
N ALA A 64 5.16 -8.95 -0.66
CA ALA A 64 3.99 -9.75 -1.01
C ALA A 64 4.27 -11.26 -0.94
N ALA A 65 5.43 -11.70 -1.44
CA ALA A 65 5.84 -13.10 -1.41
C ALA A 65 6.04 -13.66 0.00
N LEU A 66 6.39 -12.82 0.99
CA LEU A 66 6.50 -13.25 2.39
C LEU A 66 5.14 -13.38 3.09
N LEU A 67 4.11 -12.72 2.55
CA LEU A 67 2.75 -12.72 3.10
C LEU A 67 1.89 -13.84 2.53
N ALA A 68 2.24 -14.36 1.34
CA ALA A 68 1.65 -15.56 0.78
C ALA A 68 2.18 -16.80 1.53
N LYS A 69 1.34 -17.37 2.40
CA LYS A 69 1.52 -18.74 2.91
C LYS A 69 0.91 -19.74 1.95
#